data_AF-A0A1J5E5I3-F1
#
_entry.id   AF-A0A1J5E5I3-F1
#
_cell.length_a   1.000
_cell.length_b   1.000
_cell.length_c   1.000
_cell.angle_alpha   90.00
_cell.angle_beta   90.00
_cell.angle_gamma   90.00
#
_symmetry.space_group_name_H-M   'P 1'
#
loop_
_entity.id
_entity.type
_entity.pdbx_description
1 polymer ?
#
loop_
_entity_poly.entity_id
_entity_poly.type
_entity_poly.pdbx_seq_one_letter_code
_entity_poly.pdbx_strand_id
1 'polypeptide(L)'
;MRTFTFVVALVSLVLAAVPVFAQGAPEPAPAPEPAAAAVAAGDETSAKVVAFFEALATIADDNKTKCGEMGIELNNALNENEKLLRDSAYSDSAASPTEELAIMNAATQLGEHAGVCYEEATVITFFERFIKLTTELDAG
;
A
#
# COMPACT_ATOMS: atom_id res chain seq x y z
N MET A 1 2.94 5.22 -17.71
CA MET A 1 4.15 4.51 -17.21
C MET A 1 4.72 5.01 -15.87
N ARG A 2 4.38 6.19 -15.31
CA ARG A 2 4.98 6.66 -14.04
C ARG A 2 4.37 6.07 -12.75
N THR A 3 3.09 5.69 -12.77
CA THR A 3 2.35 5.21 -11.60
C THR A 3 2.84 3.84 -11.09
N PHE A 4 3.36 3.00 -11.99
CA PHE A 4 3.69 1.60 -11.69
C PHE A 4 5.06 1.38 -11.08
N THR A 5 6.05 2.18 -11.51
CA THR A 5 7.34 2.26 -10.80
C THR A 5 7.15 2.61 -9.33
N PHE A 6 6.07 3.31 -8.99
CA PHE A 6 5.78 3.74 -7.62
C PHE A 6 5.24 2.61 -6.73
N VAL A 7 4.26 1.81 -7.19
CA VAL A 7 3.74 0.65 -6.44
C VAL A 7 4.84 -0.38 -6.18
N VAL A 8 5.71 -0.59 -7.17
CA VAL A 8 6.85 -1.53 -7.11
C VAL A 8 7.96 -1.01 -6.18
N ALA A 9 8.26 0.29 -6.24
CA ALA A 9 9.19 0.93 -5.30
C ALA A 9 8.64 0.94 -3.86
N LEU A 10 7.32 1.07 -3.68
CA LEU A 10 6.64 1.03 -2.39
C LEU A 10 6.73 -0.32 -1.71
N VAL A 11 6.52 -1.40 -2.46
CA VAL A 11 6.68 -2.78 -1.96
C VAL A 11 8.13 -3.03 -1.53
N SER A 12 9.09 -2.49 -2.29
CA SER A 12 10.52 -2.53 -1.95
C SER A 12 10.85 -1.74 -0.67
N LEU A 13 10.12 -0.65 -0.39
CA LEU A 13 10.29 0.17 0.80
C LEU A 13 9.69 -0.50 2.06
N VAL A 14 8.52 -1.14 1.93
CA VAL A 14 7.88 -1.91 3.02
C VAL A 14 8.76 -3.07 3.47
N LEU A 15 9.47 -3.73 2.55
CA LEU A 15 10.45 -4.77 2.88
C LEU A 15 11.68 -4.24 3.63
N ALA A 16 12.03 -2.96 3.44
CA ALA A 16 13.16 -2.30 4.11
C ALA A 16 12.81 -1.72 5.50
N ALA A 17 11.54 -1.70 5.88
CA ALA A 17 11.08 -1.19 7.17
C ALA A 17 11.12 -2.22 8.31
N VAL A 18 11.55 -3.46 8.05
CA VAL A 18 11.92 -4.45 9.08
C VAL A 18 13.19 -3.92 9.81
N PRO A 19 13.23 -3.85 11.15
CA PRO A 19 13.73 -2.67 11.85
C PRO A 19 15.27 -2.56 11.86
N VAL A 20 15.77 -1.36 11.54
CA VAL A 20 17.04 -0.84 12.07
C VAL A 20 16.74 0.35 13.00
N PHE A 21 17.28 0.24 14.20
CA PHE A 21 17.11 1.12 15.35
C PHE A 21 17.40 2.62 15.10
N ALA A 22 16.55 3.46 15.70
CA ALA A 22 16.75 4.79 16.29
C ALA A 22 17.96 5.65 15.88
N GLN A 23 17.69 6.90 15.43
CA GLN A 23 18.40 8.12 15.88
C GLN A 23 17.73 9.43 15.42
N GLY A 24 17.36 10.27 16.39
CA GLY A 24 17.34 11.75 16.34
C GLY A 24 16.40 12.46 15.37
N ALA A 25 15.26 12.96 15.86
CA ALA A 25 14.38 13.88 15.12
C ALA A 25 14.86 15.35 15.24
N PRO A 26 15.06 16.09 14.14
CA PRO A 26 15.12 17.55 14.14
C PRO A 26 13.72 18.18 14.03
N GLU A 27 13.54 19.35 14.66
CA GLU A 27 12.31 20.14 14.81
C GLU A 27 11.74 20.65 13.45
N PRO A 28 10.40 20.61 13.21
CA PRO A 28 9.82 21.00 11.92
C PRO A 28 9.58 22.51 11.78
N ALA A 29 9.92 23.05 10.60
CA ALA A 29 9.59 24.41 10.16
C ALA A 29 8.09 24.54 9.80
N PRO A 30 7.49 25.75 9.87
CA PRO A 30 6.06 25.95 9.64
C PRO A 30 5.65 25.67 8.18
N ALA A 31 4.52 24.98 8.02
CA ALA A 31 3.97 24.51 6.75
C ALA A 31 3.42 25.67 5.89
N PRO A 32 3.59 25.63 4.55
CA PRO A 32 2.95 26.57 3.64
C PRO A 32 1.42 26.34 3.57
N GLU A 33 0.66 27.43 3.44
CA GLU A 33 -0.80 27.43 3.28
C GLU A 33 -1.26 26.62 2.05
N PRO A 34 -2.40 25.91 2.12
CA PRO A 34 -2.89 25.11 1.01
C PRO A 34 -3.41 26.01 -0.11
N ALA A 35 -2.72 25.97 -1.26
CA ALA A 35 -3.28 26.42 -2.53
C ALA A 35 -4.50 25.55 -2.86
N ALA A 36 -5.62 26.18 -3.20
CA ALA A 36 -6.85 25.49 -3.59
C ALA A 36 -6.58 24.53 -4.76
N ALA A 37 -6.57 23.23 -4.45
CA ALA A 37 -6.43 22.19 -5.45
C ALA A 37 -7.72 22.13 -6.26
N ALA A 38 -7.62 22.44 -7.54
CA ALA A 38 -8.62 22.07 -8.53
C ALA A 38 -8.91 20.58 -8.39
N VAL A 39 -10.19 20.22 -8.32
CA VAL A 39 -10.62 18.82 -8.38
C VAL A 39 -10.27 18.31 -9.78
N ALA A 40 -9.04 17.80 -9.93
CA ALA A 40 -8.75 16.87 -10.99
C ALA A 40 -9.77 15.75 -10.83
N ALA A 41 -10.50 15.43 -11.89
CA ALA A 41 -11.29 14.23 -11.93
C ALA A 41 -10.31 13.06 -11.73
N GLY A 42 -10.15 12.64 -10.48
CA GLY A 42 -9.38 11.45 -10.13
C GLY A 42 -9.98 10.30 -10.90
N ASP A 43 -9.12 9.55 -11.58
CA ASP A 43 -9.55 8.36 -12.29
C ASP A 43 -10.24 7.43 -11.29
N GLU A 44 -11.44 6.94 -11.62
CA GLU A 44 -12.22 6.07 -10.73
C GLU A 44 -11.40 4.83 -10.30
N THR A 45 -10.44 4.42 -11.14
CA THR A 45 -9.50 3.33 -10.85
C THR A 45 -8.51 3.72 -9.75
N SER A 46 -7.91 4.92 -9.82
CA SER A 46 -6.95 5.40 -8.81
C SER A 46 -7.60 5.53 -7.43
N ALA A 47 -8.82 6.06 -7.36
CA ALA A 47 -9.58 6.14 -6.10
C ALA A 47 -9.86 4.74 -5.51
N LYS A 48 -10.18 3.75 -6.36
CA LYS A 48 -10.37 2.36 -5.93
C LYS A 48 -9.07 1.71 -5.43
N VAL A 49 -7.93 2.02 -6.05
CA VAL A 49 -6.62 1.54 -5.58
C VAL A 49 -6.27 2.14 -4.22
N VAL A 50 -6.52 3.44 -4.00
CA VAL A 50 -6.36 4.07 -2.66
C VAL A 50 -7.22 3.35 -1.63
N ALA A 51 -8.51 3.17 -1.91
CA ALA A 51 -9.44 2.48 -1.01
C ALA A 51 -9.02 1.03 -0.70
N PHE A 52 -8.43 0.34 -1.68
CA PHE A 52 -7.87 -1.00 -1.48
C PHE A 52 -6.73 -1.00 -0.46
N PHE A 53 -5.75 -0.09 -0.60
CA PHE A 53 -4.64 -0.01 0.35
C PHE A 53 -5.10 0.39 1.76
N GLU A 54 -6.04 1.34 1.87
CA GLU A 54 -6.64 1.73 3.15
C GLU A 54 -7.39 0.56 3.81
N ALA A 55 -8.09 -0.27 3.02
CA ALA A 55 -8.74 -1.47 3.51
C ALA A 55 -7.73 -2.50 4.05
N LEU A 56 -6.59 -2.70 3.37
CA LEU A 56 -5.54 -3.60 3.86
C LEU A 56 -4.95 -3.12 5.20
N ALA A 57 -4.69 -1.82 5.33
CA ALA A 57 -4.21 -1.22 6.58
C ALA A 57 -5.23 -1.44 7.72
N THR A 58 -6.51 -1.24 7.44
CA THR A 58 -7.60 -1.44 8.40
C THR A 58 -7.71 -2.90 8.84
N ILE A 59 -7.69 -3.86 7.89
CA ILE A 59 -7.69 -5.29 8.19
C ILE A 59 -6.51 -5.67 9.10
N ALA A 60 -5.33 -5.13 8.82
CA ALA A 60 -4.14 -5.38 9.61
C ALA A 60 -4.24 -4.80 11.03
N ASP A 61 -4.78 -3.59 11.21
CA ASP A 61 -4.96 -3.01 12.54
C ASP A 61 -6.03 -3.74 13.36
N ASP A 62 -7.19 -4.04 12.75
CA ASP A 62 -8.32 -4.72 13.39
C ASP A 62 -7.94 -6.13 13.86
N ASN A 63 -7.08 -6.82 13.10
CA ASN A 63 -6.67 -8.19 13.36
C ASN A 63 -5.25 -8.31 13.94
N LYS A 64 -4.63 -7.24 14.42
CA LYS A 64 -3.23 -7.24 14.94
C LYS A 64 -2.94 -8.20 16.09
N THR A 65 -3.98 -8.71 16.75
CA THR A 65 -3.87 -9.72 17.83
C THR A 65 -4.25 -11.13 17.39
N LYS A 66 -4.69 -11.30 16.13
CA LYS A 66 -5.22 -12.54 15.56
C LYS A 66 -4.57 -12.81 14.19
N CYS A 67 -3.28 -13.13 14.21
CA CYS A 67 -2.47 -13.27 13.00
C CYS A 67 -3.04 -14.23 11.94
N GLY A 68 -3.61 -15.36 12.37
CA GLY A 68 -4.23 -16.32 11.46
C GLY A 68 -5.43 -15.73 10.69
N GLU A 69 -6.32 -15.02 11.39
CA GLU A 69 -7.48 -14.34 10.79
C GLU A 69 -7.03 -13.19 9.87
N MET A 70 -6.05 -12.38 10.33
CA MET A 70 -5.46 -11.31 9.52
C MET A 70 -4.99 -11.81 8.16
N GLY A 71 -4.16 -12.86 8.14
CA GLY A 71 -3.62 -13.39 6.89
C GLY A 71 -4.71 -13.91 5.96
N ILE A 72 -5.78 -14.51 6.47
CA ILE A 72 -6.92 -14.97 5.66
C ILE A 72 -7.63 -13.76 5.02
N GLU A 73 -7.95 -12.74 5.81
CA GLU A 73 -8.66 -11.55 5.33
C GLU A 73 -7.82 -10.75 4.31
N LEU A 74 -6.52 -10.57 4.56
CA LEU A 74 -5.61 -9.93 3.60
C LEU A 74 -5.53 -10.70 2.28
N ASN A 75 -5.47 -12.04 2.32
CA ASN A 75 -5.48 -12.86 1.11
C ASN A 75 -6.81 -12.78 0.34
N ASN A 76 -7.95 -12.70 1.05
CA ASN A 76 -9.26 -12.53 0.44
C ASN A 76 -9.38 -11.17 -0.23
N ALA A 77 -8.97 -10.09 0.48
CA ALA A 77 -8.93 -8.75 -0.09
C ALA A 77 -8.06 -8.68 -1.34
N LEU A 78 -6.90 -9.34 -1.34
CA LEU A 78 -6.04 -9.43 -2.51
C LEU A 78 -6.71 -10.18 -3.68
N ASN A 79 -7.39 -11.29 -3.42
CA ASN A 79 -8.13 -12.05 -4.45
C ASN A 79 -9.23 -11.22 -5.11
N GLU A 80 -10.03 -10.53 -4.29
CA GLU A 80 -11.16 -9.74 -4.77
C GLU A 80 -10.71 -8.53 -5.61
N ASN A 81 -9.52 -8.00 -5.33
CA ASN A 81 -9.00 -6.80 -5.97
C ASN A 81 -7.87 -7.05 -6.97
N GLU A 82 -7.45 -8.30 -7.23
CA GLU A 82 -6.37 -8.59 -8.18
C GLU A 82 -6.67 -8.01 -9.57
N LYS A 83 -7.90 -8.17 -10.04
CA LYS A 83 -8.32 -7.61 -11.34
C LYS A 83 -8.22 -6.09 -11.37
N LEU A 84 -8.63 -5.41 -10.28
CA LEU A 84 -8.51 -3.96 -10.16
C LEU A 84 -7.04 -3.51 -10.26
N LEU A 85 -6.14 -4.19 -9.56
CA LEU A 85 -4.71 -3.90 -9.58
C LEU A 85 -4.10 -4.10 -10.98
N ARG A 86 -4.49 -5.19 -11.67
CA ARG A 86 -4.08 -5.46 -13.06
C ARG A 86 -4.65 -4.42 -14.04
N ASP A 87 -5.94 -4.11 -13.96
CA ASP A 87 -6.57 -3.11 -14.84
C ASP A 87 -5.96 -1.73 -14.63
N SER A 88 -5.64 -1.37 -13.37
CA SER A 88 -4.91 -0.15 -13.06
C SER A 88 -3.49 -0.15 -13.66
N ALA A 89 -2.79 -1.29 -13.72
CA ALA A 89 -1.45 -1.44 -14.30
C ALA A 89 -1.36 -1.07 -15.77
N TYR A 90 -2.38 -1.43 -16.52
CA TYR A 90 -2.44 -1.19 -17.95
C TYR A 90 -3.24 0.07 -18.31
N SER A 91 -3.57 0.89 -17.32
CA SER A 91 -4.20 2.20 -17.50
C SER A 91 -3.16 3.29 -17.78
N ASP A 92 -3.50 4.22 -18.69
CA ASP A 92 -2.71 5.43 -18.94
C ASP A 92 -2.86 6.49 -17.83
N SER A 93 -3.76 6.27 -16.87
CA SER A 93 -4.05 7.20 -15.78
C SER A 93 -2.97 7.18 -14.70
N ALA A 94 -2.45 8.37 -14.38
CA ALA A 94 -1.53 8.58 -13.26
C ALA A 94 -2.31 8.96 -12.01
N ALA A 95 -1.96 8.34 -10.88
CA ALA A 95 -2.42 8.78 -9.57
C ALA A 95 -1.90 10.21 -9.32
N SER A 96 -2.74 11.04 -8.72
CA SER A 96 -2.34 12.37 -8.26
C SER A 96 -1.38 12.25 -7.06
N PRO A 97 -0.58 13.29 -6.76
CA PRO A 97 0.33 13.27 -5.60
C PRO A 97 -0.36 12.98 -4.27
N THR A 98 -1.62 13.40 -4.12
CA THR A 98 -2.43 13.13 -2.92
C THR A 98 -2.79 11.65 -2.81
N GLU A 99 -3.17 11.01 -3.92
CA GLU A 99 -3.50 9.59 -3.96
C GLU A 99 -2.24 8.73 -3.75
N GLU A 100 -1.11 9.12 -4.33
CA GLU A 100 0.19 8.47 -4.07
C GLU A 100 0.55 8.52 -2.58
N LEU A 101 0.41 9.67 -1.95
CA LEU A 101 0.67 9.82 -0.51
C LEU A 101 -0.27 8.98 0.35
N ALA A 102 -1.56 8.91 -0.01
CA ALA A 102 -2.54 8.07 0.70
C ALA A 102 -2.17 6.59 0.61
N ILE A 103 -1.83 6.11 -0.59
CA ILE A 103 -1.35 4.74 -0.82
C ILE A 103 -0.08 4.47 0.01
N MET A 104 0.88 5.40 0.02
CA MET A 104 2.11 5.25 0.81
C MET A 104 1.83 5.11 2.31
N ASN A 105 0.97 5.96 2.86
CA ASN A 105 0.64 5.93 4.28
C ASN A 105 -0.08 4.63 4.66
N ALA A 106 -1.03 4.18 3.84
CA ALA A 106 -1.76 2.94 4.08
C ALA A 106 -0.85 1.70 3.94
N ALA A 107 0.02 1.66 2.93
CA ALA A 107 0.99 0.56 2.77
C ALA A 107 1.98 0.50 3.95
N THR A 108 2.38 1.66 4.49
CA THR A 108 3.24 1.73 5.68
C THR A 108 2.53 1.15 6.90
N GLN A 109 1.28 1.57 7.16
CA GLN A 109 0.48 1.05 8.27
C GLN A 109 0.24 -0.46 8.15
N LEU A 110 -0.07 -0.96 6.94
CA LEU A 110 -0.15 -2.39 6.68
C LEU A 110 1.13 -3.11 7.11
N GLY A 111 2.30 -2.61 6.71
CA GLY A 111 3.59 -3.17 7.08
C GLY A 111 3.83 -3.16 8.59
N GLU A 112 3.54 -2.05 9.26
CA GLU A 112 3.69 -1.91 10.71
C GLU A 112 2.80 -2.87 11.49
N HIS A 113 1.54 -3.02 11.08
CA HIS A 113 0.57 -3.88 11.77
C HIS A 113 0.77 -5.37 11.45
N ALA A 114 0.94 -5.71 10.17
CA ALA A 114 1.16 -7.09 9.76
C ALA A 114 2.56 -7.60 10.13
N GLY A 115 3.54 -6.71 10.33
CA GLY A 115 4.89 -7.05 10.79
C GLY A 115 4.91 -7.74 12.16
N VAL A 116 3.91 -7.49 13.00
CA VAL A 116 3.72 -8.20 14.28
C VAL A 116 3.39 -9.68 14.07
N CYS A 117 2.82 -10.01 12.91
CA CYS A 117 2.33 -11.35 12.54
C CYS A 117 3.17 -12.03 11.45
N TYR A 118 4.40 -11.59 11.21
CA TYR A 118 5.25 -12.06 10.10
C TYR A 118 5.64 -13.55 10.19
N GLU A 119 5.53 -14.19 11.35
CA GLU A 119 5.80 -15.63 11.50
C GLU A 119 4.59 -16.51 11.11
N GLU A 120 3.41 -15.91 10.88
CA GLU A 120 2.19 -16.63 10.55
C GLU A 120 2.14 -17.00 9.06
N ALA A 121 1.89 -18.28 8.76
CA ALA A 121 1.95 -18.81 7.39
C ALA A 121 1.00 -18.10 6.41
N THR A 122 -0.19 -17.71 6.86
CA THR A 122 -1.19 -17.02 6.02
C THR A 122 -0.77 -15.59 5.70
N VAL A 123 -0.13 -14.89 6.65
CA VAL A 123 0.41 -13.54 6.47
C VAL A 123 1.63 -13.57 5.53
N ILE A 124 2.54 -14.53 5.70
CA ILE A 124 3.66 -14.76 4.78
C ILE A 124 3.13 -14.98 3.36
N THR A 125 2.15 -15.88 3.21
CA THR A 125 1.53 -16.19 1.91
C THR A 125 0.95 -14.94 1.25
N PHE A 126 0.30 -14.06 2.01
CA PHE A 126 -0.20 -12.79 1.48
C PHE A 126 0.94 -11.95 0.89
N PHE A 127 2.01 -11.72 1.66
CA PHE A 127 3.13 -10.89 1.20
C PHE A 127 3.86 -11.49 0.00
N GLU A 128 4.09 -12.81 -0.01
CA GLU A 128 4.68 -13.50 -1.18
C GLU A 128 3.85 -13.30 -2.44
N ARG A 129 2.52 -13.45 -2.33
CA ARG A 129 1.60 -13.24 -3.44
C ARG A 129 1.55 -11.78 -3.88
N PHE A 130 1.55 -10.86 -2.93
CA PHE A 130 1.53 -9.43 -3.20
C PHE A 130 2.80 -8.96 -3.93
N ILE A 131 3.98 -9.44 -3.49
CA ILE A 131 5.28 -9.19 -4.15
C ILE A 131 5.28 -9.79 -5.56
N LYS A 132 4.81 -11.03 -5.72
CA LYS A 132 4.74 -11.66 -7.04
C LYS A 132 3.85 -10.87 -7.99
N LEU A 133 2.65 -10.48 -7.55
CA LEU A 133 1.73 -9.69 -8.37
C LEU A 133 2.39 -8.37 -8.79
N THR A 134 2.97 -7.62 -7.86
CA THR A 134 3.59 -6.32 -8.16
C THR A 134 4.78 -6.46 -9.11
N THR A 135 5.58 -7.52 -9.00
CA THR A 135 6.66 -7.83 -9.94
C THR A 135 6.13 -8.14 -11.35
N GLU A 136 5.03 -8.90 -11.46
CA GLU A 136 4.39 -9.17 -12.75
C GLU A 136 3.85 -7.89 -13.41
N LEU A 137 3.37 -6.94 -12.61
CA LEU A 137 2.87 -5.65 -13.09
C LEU A 137 3.99 -4.70 -13.54
N ASP A 138 5.20 -4.78 -12.97
CA ASP A 138 6.37 -3.97 -13.39
C ASP A 138 6.96 -4.43 -14.72
N ALA A 139 6.85 -5.73 -15.02
CA ALA A 139 7.44 -6.34 -16.21
C ALA A 139 6.60 -6.16 -17.49
N GLY A 140 5.37 -5.66 -17.38
CA GLY A 140 4.43 -5.45 -18.49
C GLY A 140 4.48 -4.03 -19.06
#